data_AF-A0A2E5E078-F1
#
_entry.id   AF-A0A2E5E078-F1
#
_cell.length_a   1.000
_cell.length_b   1.000
_cell.length_c   1.000
_cell.angle_alpha   90.00
_cell.angle_beta   90.00
_cell.angle_gamma   90.00
#
_symmetry.space_group_name_H-M   'P 1'
#
loop_
_entity.id
_entity.type
_entity.pdbx_description
1 polymer ?
#
loop_
_entity_poly.entity_id
_entity_poly.type
_entity_poly.pdbx_seq_one_letter_code
_entity_poly.pdbx_strand_id
1 'polypeptide(L)'
;MSRPIFRLLLAVIIAGALSLGAERAQAADGAITKELLASLNSDDSIRGDESSKAWQVLFDAYLKMSPPPQPVGPLFNLDTIWPGMSDWSSVMQWAKSNPGMADAVIQASERAIIGLPYGCQNVPSTYAEKGLCIDIDVSEGQRTLSFGYLDAVDVIAAYCTAEIYRRLESGDTDGGIKLMMAQLTVMRMFCDRQFMDEKLSNILMLTRCLSNARDCFWKYMDQISVEQFQQIAMREIPYLRPDRARLLIPEADRLVADAVLQDVFDEVTGDPIPERFAVVFTRIQAEQEPLTRLGAAKRWRNIAMQHGSFEASRERLKLIYDDWWRRWRLREYGDLVTYPSEFDKTNAMRYAGVLLSIENIQQLFLIRNNLRVAVYGTAVSAALCAFKRDNGSYPASIDNRATRLYGSYLSKKMDADPYYYREELNGLDSFRYRVLRKETSLDVGVDRLWLEAGEALLYSLGGNQEDDLGAEHVDGGDEQDIVLWPPVKALLRQEGFIE
;
A
#
# COMPACT_ATOMS: atom_id res chain seq x y z
N MET A 1 28.33 27.43 66.15
CA MET A 1 29.31 27.06 65.11
C MET A 1 28.93 25.70 64.53
N SER A 2 29.02 25.54 63.21
CA SER A 2 28.69 24.35 62.40
C SER A 2 27.20 24.04 62.18
N ARG A 3 26.68 24.47 61.01
CA ARG A 3 25.75 23.73 60.11
C ARG A 3 25.26 24.60 58.91
N PRO A 4 26.14 24.96 57.94
CA PRO A 4 25.68 25.29 56.58
C PRO A 4 26.14 24.28 55.51
N ILE A 5 27.06 23.37 55.84
CA ILE A 5 27.70 22.47 54.87
C ILE A 5 26.79 21.29 54.46
N PHE A 6 25.88 20.86 55.32
CA PHE A 6 25.03 19.68 55.06
C PHE A 6 23.87 19.92 54.08
N ARG A 7 23.38 21.17 53.95
CA ARG A 7 22.32 21.52 52.99
C ARG A 7 22.84 21.77 51.58
N LEU A 8 24.07 22.25 51.44
CA LEU A 8 24.70 22.43 50.13
C LEU A 8 25.09 21.07 49.50
N LEU A 9 25.58 20.12 50.30
CA LEU A 9 25.91 18.77 49.84
C LEU A 9 24.67 17.98 49.39
N LEU A 10 23.52 18.11 50.07
CA LEU A 10 22.29 17.42 49.67
C LEU A 10 21.70 17.98 48.36
N ALA A 11 21.79 19.30 48.14
CA ALA A 11 21.32 19.94 46.91
C ALA A 11 22.22 19.62 45.69
N VAL A 12 23.54 19.50 45.89
CA VAL A 12 24.49 19.08 44.83
C VAL A 12 24.34 17.59 44.50
N ILE A 13 24.02 16.73 45.48
CA ILE A 13 23.76 15.31 45.23
C ILE A 13 22.43 15.10 44.50
N ILE A 14 21.37 15.86 44.83
CA ILE A 14 20.07 15.79 44.14
C ILE A 14 20.16 16.36 42.71
N ALA A 15 20.86 17.48 42.51
CA ALA A 15 21.09 18.05 41.18
C ALA A 15 21.99 17.16 40.31
N GLY A 16 23.04 16.56 40.88
CA GLY A 16 23.91 15.61 40.20
C GLY A 16 23.22 14.28 39.85
N ALA A 17 22.32 13.78 40.71
CA ALA A 17 21.52 12.59 40.44
C ALA A 17 20.44 12.85 39.37
N LEU A 18 19.87 14.06 39.32
CA LEU A 18 18.94 14.48 38.26
C LEU A 18 19.64 14.68 36.92
N SER A 19 20.86 15.24 36.88
CA SER A 19 21.63 15.40 35.64
C SER A 19 22.16 14.07 35.11
N LEU A 20 22.65 13.18 35.99
CA LEU A 20 23.07 11.82 35.63
C LEU A 20 21.88 10.93 35.21
N GLY A 21 20.70 11.14 35.79
CA GLY A 21 19.46 10.46 35.40
C GLY A 21 18.94 10.91 34.03
N ALA A 22 19.02 12.22 33.74
CA ALA A 22 18.66 12.77 32.45
C ALA A 22 19.63 12.33 31.34
N GLU A 23 20.95 12.38 31.57
CA GLU A 23 21.96 11.90 30.61
C GLU A 23 21.87 10.38 30.37
N ARG A 24 21.59 9.58 31.40
CA ARG A 24 21.35 8.13 31.24
C ARG A 24 20.08 7.82 30.48
N ALA A 25 18.99 8.55 30.74
CA ALA A 25 17.76 8.39 29.98
C ALA A 25 17.97 8.80 28.51
N GLN A 26 18.69 9.90 28.24
CA GLN A 26 18.98 10.36 26.88
C GLN A 26 19.89 9.39 26.11
N ALA A 27 20.87 8.77 26.79
CA ALA A 27 21.72 7.73 26.20
C ALA A 27 20.99 6.39 25.99
N ALA A 28 20.02 6.05 26.86
CA ALA A 28 19.16 4.87 26.70
C ALA A 28 18.16 5.06 25.54
N ASP A 29 17.56 6.24 25.44
CA ASP A 29 16.58 6.59 24.40
C ASP A 29 17.21 6.51 22.99
N GLY A 30 18.44 7.01 22.81
CA GLY A 30 19.18 6.87 21.55
C GLY A 30 19.65 5.43 21.25
N ALA A 31 19.81 4.59 22.27
CA ALA A 31 20.15 3.17 22.10
C ALA A 31 18.94 2.36 21.60
N ILE A 32 17.74 2.64 22.12
CA ILE A 32 16.48 2.00 21.69
C ILE A 32 16.23 2.25 20.20
N THR A 33 16.30 3.52 19.75
CA THR A 33 16.13 3.85 18.31
C THR A 33 17.17 3.13 17.45
N LYS A 34 18.42 3.03 17.90
CA LYS A 34 19.49 2.36 17.15
C LYS A 34 19.26 0.84 17.05
N GLU A 35 18.83 0.20 18.13
CA GLU A 35 18.49 -1.23 18.15
C GLU A 35 17.28 -1.53 17.25
N LEU A 36 16.24 -0.69 17.34
CA LEU A 36 15.06 -0.76 16.47
C LEU A 36 15.46 -0.69 14.99
N LEU A 37 16.27 0.30 14.60
CA LEU A 37 16.73 0.44 13.22
C LEU A 37 17.59 -0.74 12.77
N ALA A 38 18.41 -1.32 13.64
CA ALA A 38 19.16 -2.53 13.31
C ALA A 38 18.23 -3.73 13.07
N SER A 39 17.20 -3.89 13.91
CA SER A 39 16.19 -4.93 13.74
C SER A 39 15.40 -4.75 12.43
N LEU A 40 14.93 -3.53 12.15
CA LEU A 40 14.17 -3.21 10.95
C LEU A 40 14.98 -3.45 9.67
N ASN A 41 16.26 -3.06 9.66
CA ASN A 41 17.14 -3.26 8.50
C ASN A 41 17.65 -4.70 8.33
N SER A 42 17.35 -5.60 9.28
CA SER A 42 17.68 -7.03 9.17
C SER A 42 16.64 -7.85 8.39
N ASP A 43 15.49 -7.25 8.09
CA ASP A 43 14.37 -7.86 7.37
C ASP A 43 14.71 -8.18 5.90
N ASP A 44 14.06 -9.21 5.35
CA ASP A 44 14.27 -9.67 3.96
C ASP A 44 13.82 -8.65 2.89
N SER A 45 12.95 -7.69 3.22
CA SER A 45 12.59 -6.59 2.32
C SER A 45 13.72 -5.57 2.11
N ILE A 46 14.77 -5.63 2.93
CA ILE A 46 15.93 -4.74 2.91
C ILE A 46 17.23 -5.51 2.67
N ARG A 47 17.37 -6.66 3.31
CA ARG A 47 18.56 -7.50 3.26
C ARG A 47 18.72 -8.10 1.86
N GLY A 48 19.89 -7.88 1.27
CA GLY A 48 20.28 -8.42 -0.02
C GLY A 48 21.56 -7.76 -0.51
N ASP A 49 22.15 -8.32 -1.57
CA ASP A 49 23.28 -7.72 -2.24
C ASP A 49 22.88 -6.39 -2.88
N GLU A 50 23.77 -5.40 -2.96
CA GLU A 50 23.46 -4.09 -3.58
C GLU A 50 22.99 -4.24 -5.03
N SER A 51 23.48 -5.25 -5.75
CA SER A 51 23.03 -5.59 -7.11
C SER A 51 21.58 -6.12 -7.18
N SER A 52 21.00 -6.54 -6.05
CA SER A 52 19.62 -7.02 -5.97
C SER A 52 18.61 -5.93 -5.62
N LYS A 53 19.10 -4.74 -5.24
CA LYS A 53 18.30 -3.61 -4.75
C LYS A 53 18.01 -2.59 -5.85
N ALA A 54 16.78 -2.06 -5.87
CA ALA A 54 16.33 -1.09 -6.87
C ALA A 54 16.35 0.37 -6.42
N TRP A 55 16.35 0.65 -5.10
CA TRP A 55 16.12 2.00 -4.58
C TRP A 55 17.12 3.05 -5.09
N GLN A 56 18.41 2.70 -5.20
CA GLN A 56 19.43 3.64 -5.70
C GLN A 56 19.16 4.02 -7.17
N VAL A 57 18.90 3.03 -8.01
CA VAL A 57 18.62 3.23 -9.45
C VAL A 57 17.45 4.19 -9.64
N LEU A 58 16.37 3.99 -8.89
CA LEU A 58 15.17 4.82 -8.95
C LEU A 58 15.43 6.24 -8.44
N PHE A 59 16.00 6.37 -7.25
CA PHE A 59 16.14 7.67 -6.60
C PHE A 59 17.28 8.52 -7.20
N ASP A 60 18.34 7.91 -7.72
CA ASP A 60 19.36 8.63 -8.48
C ASP A 60 18.79 9.24 -9.76
N ALA A 61 17.88 8.53 -10.43
CA ALA A 61 17.20 9.05 -11.60
C ALA A 61 16.19 10.13 -11.20
N TYR A 62 15.52 9.98 -10.05
CA TYR A 62 14.53 10.94 -9.57
C TYR A 62 15.17 12.28 -9.23
N LEU A 63 16.34 12.26 -8.59
CA LEU A 63 17.10 13.47 -8.27
C LEU A 63 17.58 14.23 -9.52
N LYS A 64 17.69 13.55 -10.66
CA LYS A 64 18.08 14.15 -11.96
C LYS A 64 16.87 14.61 -12.78
N MET A 65 15.67 14.20 -12.40
CA MET A 65 14.45 14.49 -13.12
C MET A 65 14.06 15.96 -12.91
N SER A 66 13.59 16.62 -13.98
CA SER A 66 13.01 17.95 -13.85
C SER A 66 11.68 17.90 -13.08
N PRO A 67 11.32 18.95 -12.34
CA PRO A 67 10.07 18.95 -11.57
C PRO A 67 8.86 18.79 -12.50
N PRO A 68 7.78 18.15 -12.02
CA PRO A 68 6.55 18.01 -12.77
C PRO A 68 5.93 19.39 -13.08
N PRO A 69 5.13 19.52 -14.15
CA PRO A 69 4.49 20.79 -14.51
C PRO A 69 3.57 21.34 -13.41
N GLN A 70 2.99 20.44 -12.61
CA GLN A 70 2.17 20.75 -11.44
C GLN A 70 2.62 19.85 -10.27
N PRO A 71 2.48 20.31 -9.01
CA PRO A 71 2.75 19.47 -7.85
C PRO A 71 1.89 18.22 -7.87
N VAL A 72 2.53 17.05 -7.70
CA VAL A 72 1.79 15.79 -7.65
C VAL A 72 0.98 15.72 -6.36
N GLY A 73 -0.30 15.37 -6.50
CA GLY A 73 -1.27 15.37 -5.41
C GLY A 73 -2.67 15.05 -5.92
N PRO A 74 -3.74 15.39 -5.17
CA PRO A 74 -5.11 15.01 -5.55
C PRO A 74 -5.56 15.51 -6.93
N LEU A 75 -5.07 16.67 -7.37
CA LEU A 75 -5.44 17.27 -8.67
C LEU A 75 -4.55 16.80 -9.83
N PHE A 76 -3.30 16.43 -9.55
CA PHE A 76 -2.33 16.01 -10.56
C PHE A 76 -1.64 14.73 -10.10
N ASN A 77 -2.09 13.58 -10.60
CA ASN A 77 -1.54 12.28 -10.24
C ASN A 77 -1.75 11.29 -11.41
N LEU A 78 -1.34 10.03 -11.23
CA LEU A 78 -1.55 9.01 -12.25
C LEU A 78 -3.03 8.81 -12.63
N ASP A 79 -3.97 9.22 -11.79
CA ASP A 79 -5.40 9.12 -12.06
C ASP A 79 -5.96 10.25 -12.91
N THR A 80 -5.34 11.42 -12.90
CA THR A 80 -5.75 12.58 -13.69
C THR A 80 -4.90 12.81 -14.93
N ILE A 81 -3.74 12.14 -15.05
CA ILE A 81 -2.90 12.23 -16.25
C ILE A 81 -3.48 11.37 -17.37
N TRP A 82 -3.81 12.00 -18.51
CA TRP A 82 -4.16 11.33 -19.77
C TRP A 82 -4.11 12.29 -20.97
N PRO A 83 -4.12 11.79 -22.23
CA PRO A 83 -3.92 12.63 -23.40
C PRO A 83 -4.97 13.71 -23.70
N GLY A 84 -6.19 13.60 -23.16
CA GLY A 84 -7.24 14.59 -23.39
C GLY A 84 -7.36 15.65 -22.30
N MET A 85 -6.51 15.63 -21.27
CA MET A 85 -6.45 16.70 -20.28
C MET A 85 -5.98 18.01 -20.91
N SER A 86 -6.43 19.15 -20.38
CA SER A 86 -6.13 20.49 -20.90
C SER A 86 -4.62 20.79 -20.99
N ASP A 87 -3.84 20.37 -19.99
CA ASP A 87 -2.40 20.62 -19.89
C ASP A 87 -1.52 19.49 -20.46
N TRP A 88 -2.09 18.57 -21.26
CA TRP A 88 -1.39 17.39 -21.76
C TRP A 88 -0.07 17.74 -22.47
N SER A 89 -0.02 18.84 -23.24
CA SER A 89 1.19 19.23 -23.97
C SER A 89 2.40 19.48 -23.06
N SER A 90 2.18 20.10 -21.89
CA SER A 90 3.21 20.36 -20.88
C SER A 90 3.66 19.07 -20.21
N VAL A 91 2.71 18.19 -19.86
CA VAL A 91 2.97 16.88 -19.24
C VAL A 91 3.75 15.98 -20.19
N MET A 92 3.37 15.95 -21.47
CA MET A 92 4.05 15.22 -22.52
C MET A 92 5.50 15.70 -22.71
N GLN A 93 5.71 17.02 -22.69
CA GLN A 93 7.05 17.59 -22.81
C GLN A 93 7.92 17.29 -21.58
N TRP A 94 7.34 17.30 -20.38
CA TRP A 94 8.00 16.87 -19.15
C TRP A 94 8.43 15.40 -19.23
N ALA A 95 7.52 14.50 -19.64
CA ALA A 95 7.82 13.08 -19.82
C ALA A 95 8.98 12.85 -20.81
N LYS A 96 8.91 13.52 -21.96
CA LYS A 96 9.92 13.46 -23.03
C LYS A 96 11.29 14.00 -22.59
N SER A 97 11.32 14.97 -21.68
CA SER A 97 12.56 15.61 -21.23
C SER A 97 13.34 14.76 -20.21
N ASN A 98 12.72 13.70 -19.66
CA ASN A 98 13.30 12.90 -18.57
C ASN A 98 13.42 11.39 -18.92
N PRO A 99 13.97 11.00 -20.08
CA PRO A 99 14.01 9.60 -20.50
C PRO A 99 14.77 8.70 -19.52
N GLY A 100 15.75 9.24 -18.80
CA GLY A 100 16.52 8.50 -17.79
C GLY A 100 15.67 7.93 -16.66
N MET A 101 14.49 8.50 -16.38
CA MET A 101 13.56 7.93 -15.41
C MET A 101 12.89 6.65 -15.94
N ALA A 102 12.44 6.65 -17.19
CA ALA A 102 11.88 5.45 -17.81
C ALA A 102 12.90 4.30 -17.85
N ASP A 103 14.15 4.60 -18.19
CA ASP A 103 15.24 3.61 -18.19
C ASP A 103 15.51 3.07 -16.78
N ALA A 104 15.49 3.94 -15.77
CA ALA A 104 15.67 3.55 -14.37
C ALA A 104 14.55 2.64 -13.86
N VAL A 105 13.28 2.91 -14.21
CA VAL A 105 12.15 2.04 -13.83
C VAL A 105 12.25 0.67 -14.50
N ILE A 106 12.63 0.62 -15.78
CA ILE A 106 12.89 -0.64 -16.48
C ILE A 106 14.02 -1.42 -15.80
N GLN A 107 15.15 -0.77 -15.52
CA GLN A 107 16.29 -1.40 -14.85
C GLN A 107 15.94 -1.84 -13.42
N ALA A 108 15.14 -1.06 -12.69
CA ALA A 108 14.66 -1.39 -11.36
C ALA A 108 13.76 -2.64 -11.37
N SER A 109 12.94 -2.81 -12.41
CA SER A 109 12.04 -3.97 -12.53
C SER A 109 12.78 -5.32 -12.66
N GLU A 110 14.05 -5.30 -13.05
CA GLU A 110 14.91 -6.49 -13.16
C GLU A 110 15.57 -6.90 -11.83
N ARG A 111 15.44 -6.05 -10.80
CA ARG A 111 15.97 -6.31 -9.45
C ARG A 111 15.01 -7.20 -8.65
N ALA A 112 15.46 -7.67 -7.49
CA ALA A 112 14.64 -8.56 -6.66
C ALA A 112 13.76 -7.78 -5.67
N ILE A 113 14.30 -6.72 -5.09
CA ILE A 113 13.68 -5.94 -4.01
C ILE A 113 13.93 -4.44 -4.19
N ILE A 114 13.09 -3.60 -3.58
CA ILE A 114 13.41 -2.16 -3.45
C ILE A 114 14.66 -1.98 -2.59
N GLY A 115 14.68 -2.52 -1.38
CA GLY A 115 15.87 -2.54 -0.53
C GLY A 115 16.24 -1.22 0.15
N LEU A 116 15.32 -0.25 0.25
CA LEU A 116 15.55 1.05 0.90
C LEU A 116 15.71 0.86 2.42
N PRO A 117 16.86 1.22 3.02
CA PRO A 117 17.06 1.10 4.46
C PRO A 117 16.17 2.06 5.25
N TYR A 118 15.76 1.62 6.44
CA TYR A 118 15.08 2.43 7.44
C TYR A 118 16.07 3.31 8.20
N GLY A 119 15.70 4.57 8.45
CA GLY A 119 16.52 5.59 9.10
C GLY A 119 17.25 6.50 8.11
N CYS A 120 17.07 7.82 8.21
CA CYS A 120 17.71 8.80 7.34
C CYS A 120 19.24 8.83 7.44
N GLN A 121 19.80 8.34 8.55
CA GLN A 121 21.25 8.14 8.73
C GLN A 121 21.84 6.99 7.90
N ASN A 122 21.00 6.10 7.37
CA ASN A 122 21.43 4.93 6.60
C ASN A 122 21.37 5.14 5.09
N VAL A 123 20.99 6.34 4.64
CA VAL A 123 20.99 6.74 3.23
C VAL A 123 22.00 7.89 2.99
N PRO A 124 22.40 8.16 1.74
CA PRO A 124 23.23 9.33 1.42
C PRO A 124 22.59 10.64 1.92
N SER A 125 23.40 11.61 2.35
CA SER A 125 22.88 12.89 2.87
C SER A 125 22.03 13.64 1.85
N THR A 126 22.37 13.53 0.56
CA THR A 126 21.59 14.10 -0.56
C THR A 126 20.18 13.54 -0.64
N TYR A 127 19.96 12.31 -0.19
CA TYR A 127 18.65 11.66 -0.18
C TYR A 127 17.85 12.16 1.01
N ALA A 128 18.47 12.17 2.20
CA ALA A 128 17.84 12.68 3.42
C ALA A 128 17.39 14.14 3.27
N GLU A 129 18.24 15.02 2.69
CA GLU A 129 17.92 16.43 2.44
C GLU A 129 16.73 16.63 1.48
N LYS A 130 16.44 15.63 0.64
CA LYS A 130 15.34 15.63 -0.34
C LYS A 130 14.13 14.82 0.12
N GLY A 131 14.11 14.36 1.37
CA GLY A 131 13.03 13.55 1.92
C GLY A 131 12.99 12.10 1.40
N LEU A 132 14.02 11.63 0.71
CA LEU A 132 14.12 10.25 0.17
C LEU A 132 14.61 9.27 1.24
N CYS A 133 14.05 9.35 2.44
CA CYS A 133 14.37 8.47 3.56
C CYS A 133 13.11 8.13 4.36
N ILE A 134 13.24 7.13 5.22
CA ILE A 134 12.28 6.87 6.28
C ILE A 134 12.86 7.42 7.58
N ASP A 135 12.18 8.38 8.18
CA ASP A 135 12.54 8.93 9.49
C ASP A 135 11.82 8.14 10.59
N ILE A 136 12.60 7.52 11.46
CA ILE A 136 12.11 6.71 12.58
C ILE A 136 12.90 7.13 13.81
N ASP A 137 12.19 7.68 14.78
CA ASP A 137 12.73 8.01 16.09
C ASP A 137 11.74 7.63 17.18
N VAL A 138 12.23 6.98 18.23
CA VAL A 138 11.46 6.56 19.42
C VAL A 138 12.10 7.13 20.71
N SER A 139 12.93 8.17 20.58
CA SER A 139 13.69 8.74 21.71
C SER A 139 12.98 9.90 22.43
N GLU A 140 13.32 10.15 23.70
CA GLU A 140 12.89 11.32 24.50
C GLU A 140 11.36 11.49 24.61
N GLY A 141 10.67 10.36 24.63
CA GLY A 141 9.22 10.28 24.57
C GLY A 141 8.61 10.90 23.32
N GLN A 142 9.37 10.98 22.23
CA GLN A 142 8.89 11.27 20.88
C GLN A 142 8.77 9.96 20.11
N ARG A 143 7.75 9.88 19.27
CA ARG A 143 7.63 8.86 18.22
C ARG A 143 7.49 9.63 16.91
N THR A 144 8.51 9.60 16.08
CA THR A 144 8.45 10.15 14.72
C THR A 144 8.48 8.99 13.75
N LEU A 145 7.44 8.87 12.94
CA LEU A 145 7.41 7.97 11.79
C LEU A 145 7.04 8.82 10.58
N SER A 146 7.97 8.96 9.63
CA SER A 146 7.73 9.69 8.39
C SER A 146 8.29 8.95 7.20
N PHE A 147 7.47 8.77 6.17
CA PHE A 147 7.78 8.02 4.96
C PHE A 147 7.92 8.97 3.76
N GLY A 148 8.79 9.97 3.85
CA GLY A 148 8.91 11.04 2.85
C GLY A 148 9.21 10.56 1.43
N TYR A 149 9.80 9.36 1.27
CA TYR A 149 10.06 8.80 -0.06
C TYR A 149 8.77 8.47 -0.85
N LEU A 150 7.61 8.31 -0.18
CA LEU A 150 6.34 8.02 -0.85
C LEU A 150 5.94 9.14 -1.82
N ASP A 151 6.21 10.40 -1.47
CA ASP A 151 5.97 11.53 -2.38
C ASP A 151 6.78 11.40 -3.67
N ALA A 152 8.02 10.88 -3.59
CA ALA A 152 8.83 10.63 -4.77
C ALA A 152 8.29 9.46 -5.60
N VAL A 153 7.75 8.42 -4.95
CA VAL A 153 7.09 7.29 -5.62
C VAL A 153 5.85 7.76 -6.39
N ASP A 154 5.04 8.65 -5.80
CA ASP A 154 3.88 9.26 -6.47
C ASP A 154 4.29 10.01 -7.74
N VAL A 155 5.37 10.80 -7.67
CA VAL A 155 5.90 11.52 -8.83
C VAL A 155 6.44 10.57 -9.89
N ILE A 156 7.14 9.50 -9.50
CA ILE A 156 7.62 8.47 -10.45
C ILE A 156 6.43 7.78 -11.14
N ALA A 157 5.38 7.42 -10.40
CA ALA A 157 4.18 6.80 -10.97
C ALA A 157 3.42 7.73 -11.93
N ALA A 158 3.32 9.02 -11.59
CA ALA A 158 2.76 10.05 -12.45
C ALA A 158 3.60 10.22 -13.74
N TYR A 159 4.93 10.27 -13.62
CA TYR A 159 5.84 10.30 -14.76
C TYR A 159 5.66 9.08 -15.67
N CYS A 160 5.67 7.87 -15.11
CA CYS A 160 5.52 6.64 -15.88
C CYS A 160 4.22 6.64 -16.67
N THR A 161 3.11 7.05 -16.03
CA THR A 161 1.80 7.16 -16.69
C THR A 161 1.86 8.12 -17.88
N ALA A 162 2.43 9.31 -17.69
CA ALA A 162 2.60 10.29 -18.77
C ALA A 162 3.45 9.75 -19.92
N GLU A 163 4.57 9.09 -19.62
CA GLU A 163 5.48 8.54 -20.62
C GLU A 163 4.87 7.34 -21.36
N ILE A 164 4.10 6.48 -20.69
CA ILE A 164 3.36 5.37 -21.30
C ILE A 164 2.37 5.89 -22.34
N TYR A 165 1.50 6.83 -21.95
CA TYR A 165 0.55 7.42 -22.89
C TYR A 165 1.25 8.13 -24.05
N ARG A 166 2.34 8.88 -23.79
CA ARG A 166 3.11 9.54 -24.84
C ARG A 166 3.67 8.53 -25.85
N ARG A 167 4.26 7.41 -25.37
CA ARG A 167 4.81 6.37 -26.24
C ARG A 167 3.73 5.72 -27.10
N LEU A 168 2.59 5.37 -26.49
CA LEU A 168 1.43 4.82 -27.20
C LEU A 168 0.86 5.79 -28.25
N GLU A 169 0.67 7.08 -27.93
CA GLU A 169 0.23 8.10 -28.90
C GLU A 169 1.23 8.30 -30.05
N SER A 170 2.52 8.10 -29.79
CA SER A 170 3.57 8.19 -30.82
C SER A 170 3.76 6.90 -31.65
N GLY A 171 3.04 5.82 -31.33
CA GLY A 171 3.14 4.51 -31.98
C GLY A 171 4.27 3.61 -31.46
N ASP A 172 5.05 4.04 -30.46
CA ASP A 172 6.02 3.20 -29.75
C ASP A 172 5.32 2.29 -28.73
N THR A 173 4.53 1.35 -29.27
CA THR A 173 3.69 0.46 -28.46
C THR A 173 4.55 -0.46 -27.60
N ASP A 174 5.61 -1.05 -28.15
CA ASP A 174 6.52 -1.93 -27.43
C ASP A 174 7.21 -1.22 -26.26
N GLY A 175 7.71 -0.01 -26.48
CA GLY A 175 8.33 0.80 -25.44
C GLY A 175 7.35 1.25 -24.36
N GLY A 176 6.09 1.53 -24.71
CA GLY A 176 5.01 1.86 -23.79
C GLY A 176 4.61 0.67 -22.91
N ILE A 177 4.34 -0.48 -23.52
CA ILE A 177 3.99 -1.72 -22.80
C ILE A 177 5.13 -2.17 -21.88
N LYS A 178 6.38 -2.12 -22.35
CA LYS A 178 7.54 -2.47 -21.53
C LYS A 178 7.64 -1.59 -20.28
N LEU A 179 7.47 -0.28 -20.43
CA LEU A 179 7.49 0.64 -19.28
C LEU A 179 6.32 0.40 -18.33
N MET A 180 5.13 0.12 -18.86
CA MET A 180 3.95 -0.20 -18.06
C MET A 180 4.17 -1.46 -17.20
N MET A 181 4.70 -2.54 -17.78
CA MET A 181 4.97 -3.77 -17.04
C MET A 181 6.10 -3.59 -16.02
N ALA A 182 7.12 -2.80 -16.36
CA ALA A 182 8.18 -2.43 -15.43
C ALA A 182 7.63 -1.63 -14.24
N GLN A 183 6.75 -0.65 -14.48
CA GLN A 183 6.09 0.12 -13.43
C GLN A 183 5.29 -0.79 -12.50
N LEU A 184 4.45 -1.69 -13.02
CA LEU A 184 3.68 -2.63 -12.21
C LEU A 184 4.58 -3.53 -11.35
N THR A 185 5.69 -3.98 -11.91
CA THR A 185 6.67 -4.83 -11.22
C THR A 185 7.36 -4.06 -10.08
N VAL A 186 7.81 -2.82 -10.33
CA VAL A 186 8.43 -1.98 -9.31
C VAL A 186 7.44 -1.62 -8.20
N MET A 187 6.21 -1.22 -8.54
CA MET A 187 5.16 -0.94 -7.54
C MET A 187 4.84 -2.18 -6.70
N ARG A 188 4.87 -3.38 -7.30
CA ARG A 188 4.73 -4.63 -6.55
C ARG A 188 5.86 -4.84 -5.56
N MET A 189 7.11 -4.50 -5.87
CA MET A 189 8.23 -4.58 -4.92
C MET A 189 8.02 -3.64 -3.72
N PHE A 190 7.46 -2.44 -3.94
CA PHE A 190 7.12 -1.52 -2.84
C PHE A 190 6.01 -2.07 -1.92
N CYS A 191 5.17 -2.99 -2.38
CA CYS A 191 4.17 -3.63 -1.51
C CYS A 191 4.80 -4.57 -0.44
N ASP A 192 6.08 -4.95 -0.60
CA ASP A 192 6.80 -5.81 0.36
C ASP A 192 7.38 -5.04 1.56
N ARG A 193 7.26 -3.70 1.59
CA ARG A 193 7.67 -2.86 2.73
C ARG A 193 6.93 -3.25 4.01
N GLN A 194 7.52 -2.96 5.18
CA GLN A 194 7.14 -3.58 6.44
C GLN A 194 6.22 -2.75 7.35
N PHE A 195 6.00 -1.46 7.05
CA PHE A 195 5.05 -0.63 7.79
C PHE A 195 3.65 -0.65 7.16
N MET A 196 2.62 -0.50 7.99
CA MET A 196 1.22 -0.45 7.58
C MET A 196 0.98 0.69 6.57
N ASP A 197 1.39 1.92 6.89
CA ASP A 197 1.25 3.09 6.00
C ASP A 197 1.92 2.88 4.64
N GLU A 198 3.15 2.34 4.64
CA GLU A 198 3.86 2.01 3.40
C GLU A 198 3.07 0.98 2.58
N LYS A 199 2.60 -0.11 3.21
CA LYS A 199 1.84 -1.16 2.51
C LYS A 199 0.53 -0.63 1.95
N LEU A 200 -0.24 0.11 2.75
CA LEU A 200 -1.50 0.70 2.33
C LEU A 200 -1.29 1.58 1.09
N SER A 201 -0.35 2.53 1.20
CA SER A 201 -0.05 3.49 0.12
C SER A 201 0.39 2.78 -1.15
N ASN A 202 1.31 1.82 -1.05
CA ASN A 202 1.88 1.13 -2.20
C ASN A 202 0.90 0.13 -2.86
N ILE A 203 0.04 -0.54 -2.09
CA ILE A 203 -1.00 -1.42 -2.65
C ILE A 203 -2.05 -0.61 -3.41
N LEU A 204 -2.48 0.52 -2.85
CA LEU A 204 -3.40 1.44 -3.52
C LEU A 204 -2.76 2.00 -4.80
N MET A 205 -1.48 2.39 -4.75
CA MET A 205 -0.72 2.83 -5.92
C MET A 205 -0.67 1.77 -7.02
N LEU A 206 -0.35 0.52 -6.69
CA LEU A 206 -0.33 -0.59 -7.65
C LEU A 206 -1.73 -0.82 -8.26
N THR A 207 -2.78 -0.73 -7.45
CA THR A 207 -4.17 -0.86 -7.90
C THR A 207 -4.54 0.21 -8.93
N ARG A 208 -4.14 1.47 -8.68
CA ARG A 208 -4.32 2.59 -9.62
C ARG A 208 -3.51 2.39 -10.90
N CYS A 209 -2.27 1.92 -10.81
CA CYS A 209 -1.45 1.58 -11.97
C CYS A 209 -2.10 0.47 -12.84
N LEU A 210 -2.71 -0.53 -12.21
CA LEU A 210 -3.47 -1.59 -12.91
C LEU A 210 -4.72 -1.05 -13.59
N SER A 211 -5.38 -0.04 -12.99
CA SER A 211 -6.50 0.67 -13.61
C SER A 211 -6.04 1.44 -14.87
N ASN A 212 -4.91 2.14 -14.80
CA ASN A 212 -4.29 2.80 -15.97
C ASN A 212 -3.92 1.82 -17.07
N ALA A 213 -3.43 0.63 -16.72
CA ALA A 213 -3.15 -0.40 -17.70
C ALA A 213 -4.41 -0.82 -18.46
N ARG A 214 -5.55 -0.99 -17.77
CA ARG A 214 -6.84 -1.30 -18.42
C ARG A 214 -7.33 -0.18 -19.33
N ASP A 215 -7.17 1.08 -18.92
CA ASP A 215 -7.46 2.22 -19.80
C ASP A 215 -6.60 2.18 -21.08
N CYS A 216 -5.28 1.96 -20.93
CA CYS A 216 -4.40 1.80 -22.09
C CYS A 216 -4.81 0.63 -22.99
N PHE A 217 -5.21 -0.51 -22.42
CA PHE A 217 -5.69 -1.66 -23.18
C PHE A 217 -6.97 -1.35 -23.97
N TRP A 218 -7.86 -0.53 -23.42
CA TRP A 218 -9.11 -0.16 -24.04
C TRP A 218 -8.89 0.85 -25.17
N LYS A 219 -8.17 1.94 -24.87
CA LYS A 219 -7.93 3.04 -25.82
C LYS A 219 -7.01 2.64 -26.97
N TYR A 220 -5.95 1.87 -26.70
CA TYR A 220 -4.95 1.47 -27.70
C TYR A 220 -5.09 0.00 -28.11
N MET A 221 -6.27 -0.60 -27.92
CA MET A 221 -6.54 -1.99 -28.28
C MET A 221 -6.11 -2.30 -29.71
N ASP A 222 -6.33 -1.35 -30.63
CA ASP A 222 -6.03 -1.56 -32.03
C ASP A 222 -4.53 -1.60 -32.38
N GLN A 223 -3.69 -1.03 -31.51
CA GLN A 223 -2.24 -0.90 -31.71
C GLN A 223 -1.46 -2.05 -31.04
N ILE A 224 -2.01 -2.63 -29.97
CA ILE A 224 -1.39 -3.72 -29.21
C ILE A 224 -1.68 -5.06 -29.90
N SER A 225 -0.64 -5.87 -30.12
CA SER A 225 -0.79 -7.16 -30.81
C SER A 225 -1.49 -8.22 -29.93
N VAL A 226 -2.03 -9.26 -30.57
CA VAL A 226 -2.65 -10.40 -29.87
C VAL A 226 -1.61 -11.09 -28.97
N GLU A 227 -0.39 -11.28 -29.46
CA GLU A 227 0.70 -11.91 -28.74
C GLU A 227 1.13 -11.11 -27.51
N GLN A 228 1.14 -9.77 -27.62
CA GLN A 228 1.43 -8.89 -26.49
C GLN A 228 0.37 -9.03 -25.40
N PHE A 229 -0.92 -8.99 -25.76
CA PHE A 229 -1.99 -9.21 -24.78
C PHE A 229 -1.92 -10.60 -24.15
N GLN A 230 -1.59 -11.65 -24.93
CA GLN A 230 -1.39 -13.00 -24.40
C GLN A 230 -0.21 -13.05 -23.41
N GLN A 231 0.92 -12.40 -23.73
CA GLN A 231 2.06 -12.33 -22.82
C GLN A 231 1.70 -11.62 -21.51
N ILE A 232 1.01 -10.48 -21.60
CA ILE A 232 0.53 -9.71 -20.44
C ILE A 232 -0.37 -10.59 -19.56
N ALA A 233 -1.40 -11.21 -20.16
CA ALA A 233 -2.42 -11.97 -19.45
C ALA A 233 -1.90 -13.30 -18.87
N MET A 234 -0.99 -13.98 -19.55
CA MET A 234 -0.52 -15.31 -19.16
C MET A 234 0.77 -15.30 -18.34
N ARG A 235 1.61 -14.27 -18.47
CA ARG A 235 2.95 -14.25 -17.86
C ARG A 235 3.16 -13.05 -16.95
N GLU A 236 2.98 -11.83 -17.45
CA GLU A 236 3.44 -10.62 -16.74
C GLU A 236 2.55 -10.28 -15.54
N ILE A 237 1.24 -10.06 -15.77
CA ILE A 237 0.30 -9.74 -14.68
C ILE A 237 0.19 -10.88 -13.65
N PRO A 238 0.10 -12.17 -14.02
CA PRO A 238 0.12 -13.27 -13.06
C PRO A 238 1.39 -13.34 -12.20
N TYR A 239 2.52 -12.79 -12.67
CA TYR A 239 3.77 -12.80 -11.93
C TYR A 239 3.78 -11.83 -10.74
N LEU A 240 2.88 -10.84 -10.72
CA LEU A 240 2.74 -9.90 -9.60
C LEU A 240 2.34 -10.60 -8.29
N ARG A 241 1.67 -11.76 -8.37
CA ARG A 241 1.38 -12.64 -7.22
C ARG A 241 0.94 -11.89 -5.94
N PRO A 242 -0.23 -11.23 -5.96
CA PRO A 242 -0.80 -10.55 -4.78
C PRO A 242 -1.37 -11.55 -3.75
N ASP A 243 -0.89 -12.79 -3.74
CA ASP A 243 -1.41 -13.84 -2.88
C ASP A 243 -0.88 -13.73 -1.45
N ARG A 244 -1.63 -14.27 -0.50
CA ARG A 244 -1.33 -14.26 0.94
C ARG A 244 0.02 -14.88 1.34
N ALA A 245 0.63 -15.70 0.48
CA ALA A 245 1.93 -16.31 0.75
C ALA A 245 3.09 -15.43 0.25
N ARG A 246 2.81 -14.41 -0.55
CA ARG A 246 3.79 -13.48 -1.11
C ARG A 246 3.65 -12.07 -0.59
N LEU A 247 2.42 -11.58 -0.42
CA LEU A 247 2.16 -10.32 0.26
C LEU A 247 1.89 -10.61 1.73
N LEU A 248 2.87 -10.29 2.58
CA LEU A 248 2.85 -10.54 4.02
C LEU A 248 2.27 -9.34 4.78
N ILE A 249 1.77 -9.56 6.02
CA ILE A 249 1.34 -8.48 6.90
C ILE A 249 2.53 -7.60 7.31
N PRO A 250 2.31 -6.32 7.66
CA PRO A 250 3.38 -5.48 8.20
C PRO A 250 3.81 -6.00 9.56
N GLU A 251 5.11 -6.00 9.83
CA GLU A 251 5.70 -6.38 11.12
C GLU A 251 6.47 -5.23 11.77
N ALA A 252 6.80 -4.17 11.02
CA ALA A 252 7.60 -3.06 11.54
C ALA A 252 6.85 -2.29 12.64
N ASP A 253 5.54 -2.10 12.50
CA ASP A 253 4.70 -1.46 13.52
C ASP A 253 4.73 -2.20 14.86
N ARG A 254 4.84 -3.54 14.83
CA ARG A 254 5.04 -4.36 16.04
C ARG A 254 6.35 -4.03 16.73
N LEU A 255 7.42 -3.88 15.95
CA LEU A 255 8.76 -3.57 16.48
C LEU A 255 8.80 -2.16 17.07
N VAL A 256 8.17 -1.18 16.39
CA VAL A 256 8.03 0.18 16.93
C VAL A 256 7.19 0.18 18.20
N ALA A 257 6.07 -0.56 18.22
CA ALA A 257 5.25 -0.67 19.42
C ALA A 257 6.01 -1.31 20.59
N ASP A 258 6.83 -2.34 20.34
CA ASP A 258 7.68 -2.96 21.36
C ASP A 258 8.72 -1.96 21.91
N ALA A 259 9.35 -1.17 21.04
CA ALA A 259 10.30 -0.12 21.42
C ALA A 259 9.63 1.02 22.23
N VAL A 260 8.43 1.46 21.82
CA VAL A 260 7.64 2.45 22.57
C VAL A 260 7.25 1.92 23.95
N LEU A 261 6.86 0.65 24.04
CA LEU A 261 6.58 0.00 25.32
C LEU A 261 7.85 -0.13 26.17
N GLN A 262 9.03 -0.29 25.58
CA GLN A 262 10.28 -0.33 26.35
C GLN A 262 10.63 1.04 26.98
N ASP A 263 10.33 2.16 26.32
CA ASP A 263 10.59 3.52 26.84
C ASP A 263 9.67 3.89 28.04
N VAL A 264 8.43 3.39 28.06
CA VAL A 264 7.42 3.83 29.05
C VAL A 264 7.31 2.95 30.30
N PHE A 265 8.10 1.88 30.39
CA PHE A 265 8.11 0.94 31.52
C PHE A 265 9.45 0.94 32.26
N ASP A 266 9.41 0.67 33.56
CA ASP A 266 10.61 0.54 34.38
C ASP A 266 11.30 -0.81 34.13
N GLU A 267 12.59 -0.78 33.80
CA GLU A 267 13.37 -1.99 33.48
C GLU A 267 13.47 -2.98 34.65
N VAL A 268 13.36 -2.50 35.90
CA VAL A 268 13.56 -3.31 37.10
C VAL A 268 12.24 -3.89 37.60
N THR A 269 11.19 -3.07 37.68
CA THR A 269 9.89 -3.53 38.21
C THR A 269 8.95 -4.06 37.13
N GLY A 270 9.14 -3.64 35.87
CA GLY A 270 8.21 -3.96 34.78
C GLY A 270 6.87 -3.23 34.88
N ASP A 271 6.78 -2.23 35.76
CA ASP A 271 5.59 -1.39 35.94
C ASP A 271 5.64 -0.15 35.03
N PRO A 272 4.48 0.38 34.60
CA PRO A 272 4.43 1.63 33.83
C PRO A 272 4.99 2.81 34.62
N ILE A 273 5.81 3.64 33.99
CA ILE A 273 6.29 4.91 34.57
C ILE A 273 5.26 6.00 34.27
N PRO A 274 4.44 6.47 35.24
CA PRO A 274 3.24 7.26 34.92
C PRO A 274 3.50 8.56 34.18
N GLU A 275 4.61 9.24 34.49
CA GLU A 275 4.98 10.49 33.81
C GLU A 275 5.48 10.26 32.39
N ARG A 276 6.30 9.23 32.14
CA ARG A 276 6.75 8.86 30.79
C ARG A 276 5.57 8.38 29.94
N PHE A 277 4.73 7.50 30.50
CA PHE A 277 3.51 7.02 29.88
C PHE A 277 2.60 8.16 29.44
N ALA A 278 2.40 9.17 30.32
CA ALA A 278 1.60 10.33 29.98
C ALA A 278 2.21 11.21 28.89
N VAL A 279 3.53 11.42 28.89
CA VAL A 279 4.21 12.23 27.86
C VAL A 279 4.10 11.58 26.48
N VAL A 280 4.45 10.29 26.39
CA VAL A 280 4.48 9.53 25.13
C VAL A 280 3.09 9.40 24.53
N PHE A 281 2.14 8.81 25.26
CA PHE A 281 0.82 8.53 24.70
C PHE A 281 -0.04 9.77 24.49
N THR A 282 0.20 10.87 25.23
CA THR A 282 -0.44 12.15 24.90
C THR A 282 0.04 12.69 23.56
N ARG A 283 1.32 12.50 23.20
CA ARG A 283 1.86 12.93 21.91
C ARG A 283 1.33 12.06 20.78
N ILE A 284 1.41 10.73 20.91
CA ILE A 284 0.87 9.79 19.93
C ILE A 284 -0.62 10.05 19.70
N GLN A 285 -1.42 10.23 20.78
CA GLN A 285 -2.84 10.55 20.63
C GLN A 285 -3.04 11.91 19.93
N ALA A 286 -2.22 12.92 20.21
CA ALA A 286 -2.36 14.24 19.63
C ALA A 286 -2.00 14.31 18.12
N GLU A 287 -1.28 13.32 17.59
CA GLU A 287 -1.05 13.18 16.13
C GLU A 287 -2.37 12.92 15.40
N GLN A 288 -3.19 12.01 15.93
CA GLN A 288 -4.47 11.65 15.33
C GLN A 288 -5.62 12.56 15.79
N GLU A 289 -5.58 13.02 17.04
CA GLU A 289 -6.63 13.82 17.66
C GLU A 289 -6.06 15.09 18.33
N PRO A 290 -5.63 16.11 17.56
CA PRO A 290 -4.98 17.30 18.12
C PRO A 290 -5.84 18.03 19.17
N LEU A 291 -7.16 17.97 19.02
CA LEU A 291 -8.13 18.64 19.89
C LEU A 291 -8.32 17.96 21.25
N THR A 292 -7.96 16.67 21.39
CA THR A 292 -8.12 15.92 22.67
C THR A 292 -6.91 16.06 23.58
N ARG A 293 -5.88 16.80 23.14
CA ARG A 293 -4.64 17.05 23.89
C ARG A 293 -4.88 17.68 25.26
N LEU A 294 -5.93 18.50 25.39
CA LEU A 294 -6.34 19.12 26.65
C LEU A 294 -6.94 18.06 27.60
N GLY A 295 -6.17 17.63 28.60
CA GLY A 295 -6.60 16.65 29.60
C GLY A 295 -6.14 15.21 29.32
N ALA A 296 -5.62 14.92 28.12
CA ALA A 296 -5.06 13.61 27.76
C ALA A 296 -3.96 13.16 28.72
N ALA A 297 -3.04 14.04 29.12
CA ALA A 297 -1.97 13.70 30.06
C ALA A 297 -2.50 13.19 31.41
N LYS A 298 -3.58 13.78 31.94
CA LYS A 298 -4.20 13.30 33.20
C LYS A 298 -4.85 11.93 33.00
N ARG A 299 -5.51 11.72 31.86
CA ARG A 299 -6.11 10.42 31.48
C ARG A 299 -5.03 9.34 31.39
N TRP A 300 -3.93 9.61 30.71
CA TRP A 300 -2.84 8.64 30.53
C TRP A 300 -2.11 8.31 31.83
N ARG A 301 -1.93 9.27 32.77
CA ARG A 301 -1.47 8.95 34.13
C ARG A 301 -2.41 8.00 34.87
N ASN A 302 -3.72 8.21 34.72
CA ASN A 302 -4.72 7.33 35.36
C ASN A 302 -4.71 5.92 34.75
N ILE A 303 -4.57 5.83 33.43
CA ILE A 303 -4.44 4.56 32.72
C ILE A 303 -3.17 3.83 33.17
N ALA A 304 -2.04 4.52 33.30
CA ALA A 304 -0.78 3.92 33.76
C ALA A 304 -0.92 3.19 35.11
N MET A 305 -1.76 3.69 36.03
CA MET A 305 -2.02 3.01 37.32
C MET A 305 -2.78 1.69 37.20
N GLN A 306 -3.48 1.45 36.09
CA GLN A 306 -4.34 0.27 35.86
C GLN A 306 -3.86 -0.58 34.68
N HIS A 307 -2.80 -0.13 34.01
CA HIS A 307 -2.22 -0.81 32.86
C HIS A 307 -1.49 -2.08 33.32
N GLY A 308 -1.46 -3.09 32.45
CA GLY A 308 -0.69 -4.30 32.68
C GLY A 308 0.81 -4.04 32.70
N SER A 309 1.57 -4.98 33.25
CA SER A 309 3.05 -4.96 33.24
C SER A 309 3.60 -5.00 31.81
N PHE A 310 4.89 -4.70 31.67
CA PHE A 310 5.60 -4.73 30.40
C PHE A 310 5.49 -6.11 29.73
N GLU A 311 5.78 -7.19 30.46
CA GLU A 311 5.71 -8.57 29.95
C GLU A 311 4.29 -8.92 29.47
N ALA A 312 3.26 -8.58 30.26
CA ALA A 312 1.88 -8.83 29.87
C ALA A 312 1.47 -8.03 28.62
N SER A 313 2.04 -6.85 28.43
CA SER A 313 1.79 -5.99 27.27
C SER A 313 2.47 -6.55 26.01
N ARG A 314 3.72 -7.02 26.12
CA ARG A 314 4.42 -7.72 25.02
C ARG A 314 3.74 -9.03 24.62
N GLU A 315 3.31 -9.82 25.60
CA GLU A 315 2.56 -11.06 25.34
C GLU A 315 1.25 -10.74 24.62
N ARG A 316 0.53 -9.69 25.06
CA ARG A 316 -0.70 -9.27 24.39
C ARG A 316 -0.45 -8.81 22.95
N LEU A 317 0.59 -8.00 22.72
CA LEU A 317 0.99 -7.56 21.39
C LEU A 317 1.29 -8.75 20.49
N LYS A 318 2.03 -9.75 20.98
CA LYS A 318 2.32 -10.98 20.27
C LYS A 318 1.04 -11.76 19.93
N LEU A 319 0.12 -11.92 20.88
CA LEU A 319 -1.14 -12.63 20.65
C LEU A 319 -1.99 -11.97 19.56
N ILE A 320 -2.02 -10.64 19.53
CA ILE A 320 -2.70 -9.87 18.48
C ILE A 320 -2.10 -10.19 17.10
N TYR A 321 -0.78 -10.08 16.96
CA TYR A 321 -0.10 -10.37 15.68
C TYR A 321 -0.20 -11.85 15.28
N ASP A 322 -0.15 -12.79 16.23
CA ASP A 322 -0.32 -14.21 15.96
C ASP A 322 -1.75 -14.54 15.48
N ASP A 323 -2.77 -13.86 16.00
CA ASP A 323 -4.17 -13.97 15.50
C ASP A 323 -4.29 -13.38 14.10
N TRP A 324 -3.72 -12.20 13.88
CA TRP A 324 -3.66 -11.55 12.57
C TRP A 324 -2.94 -12.39 11.51
N TRP A 325 -1.80 -13.00 11.83
CA TRP A 325 -1.11 -13.92 10.93
C TRP A 325 -1.94 -15.15 10.59
N ARG A 326 -2.62 -15.72 11.59
CA ARG A 326 -3.53 -16.84 11.38
C ARG A 326 -4.62 -16.42 10.41
N ARG A 327 -5.32 -15.32 10.66
CA ARG A 327 -6.36 -14.76 9.79
C ARG A 327 -5.84 -14.44 8.38
N TRP A 328 -4.66 -13.85 8.25
CA TRP A 328 -4.07 -13.47 6.96
C TRP A 328 -3.82 -14.68 6.06
N ARG A 329 -3.41 -15.81 6.66
CA ARG A 329 -3.13 -17.06 5.97
C ARG A 329 -4.39 -17.91 5.73
N LEU A 330 -5.50 -17.65 6.42
CA LEU A 330 -6.78 -18.31 6.14
C LEU A 330 -7.31 -17.90 4.77
N ARG A 331 -8.21 -18.73 4.22
CA ARG A 331 -9.00 -18.35 3.03
C ARG A 331 -10.14 -17.44 3.49
N GLU A 332 -10.60 -16.55 2.61
CA GLU A 332 -11.49 -15.42 2.91
C GLU A 332 -12.82 -15.79 3.58
N TYR A 333 -13.23 -17.07 3.54
CA TYR A 333 -14.52 -17.56 4.04
C TYR A 333 -14.41 -18.52 5.23
N GLY A 334 -13.36 -18.44 6.03
CA GLY A 334 -13.32 -19.17 7.30
C GLY A 334 -14.14 -18.46 8.38
N ASP A 335 -14.89 -19.20 9.21
CA ASP A 335 -15.64 -18.67 10.37
C ASP A 335 -14.79 -17.73 11.26
N LEU A 336 -13.47 -17.98 11.28
CA LEU A 336 -12.46 -17.18 11.97
C LEU A 336 -12.38 -15.72 11.52
N VAL A 337 -12.73 -15.37 10.28
CA VAL A 337 -12.73 -13.98 9.81
C VAL A 337 -13.90 -13.20 10.42
N THR A 338 -15.03 -13.86 10.67
CA THR A 338 -16.25 -13.25 11.23
C THR A 338 -16.19 -13.06 12.75
N TYR A 339 -15.37 -13.85 13.46
CA TYR A 339 -15.21 -13.69 14.90
C TYR A 339 -14.37 -12.45 15.25
N PRO A 340 -14.68 -11.74 16.34
CA PRO A 340 -13.86 -10.64 16.83
C PRO A 340 -12.39 -11.07 16.99
N SER A 341 -11.47 -10.20 16.53
CA SER A 341 -10.04 -10.44 16.61
C SER A 341 -9.53 -10.35 18.05
N GLU A 342 -8.32 -10.86 18.29
CA GLU A 342 -7.67 -10.64 19.60
C GLU A 342 -7.46 -9.16 19.88
N PHE A 343 -7.30 -8.32 18.85
CA PHE A 343 -7.30 -6.87 18.98
C PHE A 343 -8.64 -6.36 19.54
N ASP A 344 -9.76 -6.77 18.96
CA ASP A 344 -11.11 -6.34 19.38
C ASP A 344 -11.47 -6.80 20.81
N LYS A 345 -10.97 -7.98 21.21
CA LYS A 345 -11.19 -8.53 22.56
C LYS A 345 -10.27 -7.93 23.62
N THR A 346 -9.25 -7.18 23.21
CA THR A 346 -8.24 -6.66 24.13
C THR A 346 -8.86 -5.61 25.05
N ASN A 347 -8.59 -5.73 26.35
CA ASN A 347 -9.11 -4.77 27.32
C ASN A 347 -8.47 -3.39 27.12
N ALA A 348 -9.28 -2.42 26.68
CA ALA A 348 -8.84 -1.07 26.32
C ALA A 348 -8.26 -0.23 27.48
N MET A 349 -8.41 -0.66 28.73
CA MET A 349 -7.84 0.02 29.89
C MET A 349 -6.53 -0.65 30.34
N ARG A 350 -6.51 -1.98 30.39
CA ARG A 350 -5.33 -2.76 30.81
C ARG A 350 -4.20 -2.74 29.77
N TYR A 351 -4.53 -2.60 28.48
CA TYR A 351 -3.57 -2.65 27.37
C TYR A 351 -3.68 -1.43 26.45
N ALA A 352 -4.10 -0.29 27.00
CA ALA A 352 -4.29 0.95 26.24
C ALA A 352 -3.04 1.38 25.46
N GLY A 353 -1.84 1.19 26.03
CA GLY A 353 -0.58 1.53 25.36
C GLY A 353 -0.34 0.66 24.13
N VAL A 354 -0.65 -0.64 24.21
CA VAL A 354 -0.56 -1.56 23.06
C VAL A 354 -1.50 -1.11 21.95
N LEU A 355 -2.77 -0.85 22.27
CA LEU A 355 -3.80 -0.49 21.28
C LEU A 355 -3.56 0.87 20.61
N LEU A 356 -2.90 1.82 21.30
CA LEU A 356 -2.56 3.11 20.72
C LEU A 356 -1.28 3.05 19.87
N SER A 357 -0.38 2.11 20.15
CA SER A 357 0.90 1.97 19.45
C SER A 357 0.83 1.20 18.13
N ILE A 358 -0.27 0.49 17.86
CA ILE A 358 -0.46 -0.28 16.63
C ILE A 358 -1.77 0.08 15.95
N GLU A 359 -1.80 -0.01 14.63
CA GLU A 359 -3.02 0.18 13.85
C GLU A 359 -3.77 -1.15 13.66
N ASN A 360 -5.09 -1.06 13.48
CA ASN A 360 -5.89 -2.24 13.15
C ASN A 360 -5.66 -2.63 11.69
N ILE A 361 -5.02 -3.79 11.47
CA ILE A 361 -4.70 -4.25 10.11
C ILE A 361 -5.91 -4.77 9.31
N GLN A 362 -7.13 -4.80 9.87
CA GLN A 362 -8.31 -5.32 9.17
C GLN A 362 -8.53 -4.66 7.81
N GLN A 363 -8.28 -3.36 7.69
CA GLN A 363 -8.36 -2.63 6.43
C GLN A 363 -7.44 -3.21 5.34
N LEU A 364 -6.27 -3.76 5.73
CA LEU A 364 -5.32 -4.35 4.81
C LEU A 364 -5.84 -5.65 4.17
N PHE A 365 -6.71 -6.39 4.86
CA PHE A 365 -7.33 -7.60 4.29
C PHE A 365 -8.21 -7.25 3.10
N LEU A 366 -9.05 -6.24 3.28
CA LEU A 366 -9.92 -5.71 2.23
C LEU A 366 -9.10 -5.17 1.05
N ILE A 367 -8.11 -4.32 1.35
CA ILE A 367 -7.24 -3.72 0.33
C ILE A 367 -6.46 -4.78 -0.45
N ARG A 368 -6.01 -5.86 0.19
CA ARG A 368 -5.39 -7.01 -0.50
C ARG A 368 -6.39 -7.69 -1.45
N ASN A 369 -7.63 -7.89 -1.04
CA ASN A 369 -8.64 -8.52 -1.89
C ASN A 369 -8.94 -7.65 -3.11
N ASN A 370 -9.03 -6.33 -2.90
CA ASN A 370 -9.14 -5.35 -3.98
C ASN A 370 -7.94 -5.38 -4.93
N LEU A 371 -6.72 -5.52 -4.41
CA LEU A 371 -5.54 -5.71 -5.25
C LEU A 371 -5.62 -7.02 -6.05
N ARG A 372 -6.08 -8.12 -5.45
CA ARG A 372 -6.28 -9.39 -6.16
C ARG A 372 -7.31 -9.23 -7.27
N VAL A 373 -8.45 -8.59 -7.00
CA VAL A 373 -9.47 -8.24 -8.00
C VAL A 373 -8.84 -7.43 -9.13
N ALA A 374 -8.05 -6.40 -8.81
CA ALA A 374 -7.42 -5.55 -9.81
C ALA A 374 -6.39 -6.32 -10.66
N VAL A 375 -5.53 -7.14 -10.05
CA VAL A 375 -4.52 -7.93 -10.78
C VAL A 375 -5.19 -8.98 -11.66
N TYR A 376 -6.14 -9.74 -11.11
CA TYR A 376 -6.81 -10.81 -11.82
C TYR A 376 -7.72 -10.25 -12.92
N GLY A 377 -8.51 -9.23 -12.58
CA GLY A 377 -9.33 -8.48 -13.51
C GLY A 377 -8.53 -7.90 -14.67
N THR A 378 -7.37 -7.26 -14.42
CA THR A 378 -6.51 -6.75 -15.50
C THR A 378 -5.99 -7.87 -16.41
N ALA A 379 -5.65 -9.05 -15.87
CA ALA A 379 -5.25 -10.19 -16.68
C ALA A 379 -6.41 -10.72 -17.54
N VAL A 380 -7.61 -10.81 -16.99
CA VAL A 380 -8.82 -11.19 -17.74
C VAL A 380 -9.13 -10.16 -18.82
N SER A 381 -9.08 -8.85 -18.50
CA SER A 381 -9.28 -7.77 -19.48
C SER A 381 -8.29 -7.85 -20.64
N ALA A 382 -6.99 -8.08 -20.37
CA ALA A 382 -6.00 -8.29 -21.42
C ALA A 382 -6.34 -9.52 -22.29
N ALA A 383 -6.78 -10.63 -21.68
CA ALA A 383 -7.22 -11.81 -22.43
C ALA A 383 -8.46 -11.55 -23.29
N LEU A 384 -9.43 -10.76 -22.80
CA LEU A 384 -10.60 -10.34 -23.56
C LEU A 384 -10.20 -9.47 -24.77
N CYS A 385 -9.25 -8.55 -24.60
CA CYS A 385 -8.69 -7.77 -25.70
C CYS A 385 -8.02 -8.66 -26.74
N ALA A 386 -7.18 -9.61 -26.32
CA ALA A 386 -6.55 -10.58 -27.22
C ALA A 386 -7.58 -11.37 -28.03
N PHE A 387 -8.61 -11.90 -27.35
CA PHE A 387 -9.66 -12.68 -27.99
C PHE A 387 -10.46 -11.84 -28.99
N LYS A 388 -10.86 -10.61 -28.62
CA LYS A 388 -11.58 -9.70 -29.50
C LYS A 388 -10.74 -9.32 -30.72
N ARG A 389 -9.44 -9.11 -30.53
CA ARG A 389 -8.52 -8.80 -31.63
C ARG A 389 -8.42 -9.94 -32.64
N ASP A 390 -8.37 -11.17 -32.15
CA ASP A 390 -8.22 -12.36 -33.00
C ASP A 390 -9.55 -12.77 -33.68
N ASN A 391 -10.68 -12.62 -32.98
CA ASN A 391 -11.99 -13.12 -33.45
C ASN A 391 -12.96 -12.02 -33.93
N GLY A 392 -12.60 -10.74 -33.80
CA GLY A 392 -13.45 -9.58 -34.15
C GLY A 392 -14.62 -9.31 -33.19
N SER A 393 -14.84 -10.18 -32.20
CA SER A 393 -15.91 -10.04 -31.20
C SER A 393 -15.47 -10.58 -29.85
N TYR A 394 -16.07 -10.09 -28.77
CA TYR A 394 -15.85 -10.62 -27.43
C TYR A 394 -16.41 -12.05 -27.30
N PRO A 395 -15.81 -12.89 -26.43
CA PRO A 395 -16.28 -14.27 -26.25
C PRO A 395 -17.69 -14.27 -25.63
N ALA A 396 -18.55 -15.24 -25.99
CA ALA A 396 -19.91 -15.29 -25.41
C ALA A 396 -19.92 -15.59 -23.89
N SER A 397 -18.84 -16.14 -23.36
CA SER A 397 -18.62 -16.48 -21.95
C SER A 397 -17.11 -16.58 -21.67
N ILE A 398 -16.69 -16.38 -20.43
CA ILE A 398 -15.32 -16.70 -19.99
C ILE A 398 -15.16 -18.16 -19.54
N ASP A 399 -16.26 -18.93 -19.47
CA ASP A 399 -16.20 -20.36 -19.14
C ASP A 399 -15.46 -21.14 -20.26
N ASN A 400 -14.36 -21.76 -19.84
CA ASN A 400 -13.50 -22.62 -20.66
C ASN A 400 -14.24 -23.65 -21.52
N ARG A 401 -15.35 -24.20 -21.01
CA ARG A 401 -16.10 -25.24 -21.73
C ARG A 401 -16.71 -24.72 -23.03
N ALA A 402 -16.96 -23.41 -23.14
CA ALA A 402 -17.65 -22.80 -24.27
C ALA A 402 -16.71 -22.04 -25.22
N THR A 403 -15.68 -21.36 -24.72
CA THR A 403 -14.99 -20.31 -25.49
C THR A 403 -13.50 -20.51 -25.74
N ARG A 404 -12.88 -21.57 -25.20
CA ARG A 404 -11.41 -21.84 -25.34
C ARG A 404 -10.52 -20.66 -24.91
N LEU A 405 -11.02 -19.81 -24.00
CA LEU A 405 -10.27 -18.66 -23.49
C LEU A 405 -9.05 -19.11 -22.68
N TYR A 406 -9.20 -20.19 -21.90
CA TYR A 406 -8.10 -20.72 -21.11
C TYR A 406 -7.10 -21.50 -21.95
N GLY A 407 -5.82 -21.39 -21.57
CA GLY A 407 -4.72 -22.07 -22.23
C GLY A 407 -4.19 -21.33 -23.47
N SER A 408 -5.06 -20.55 -24.15
CA SER A 408 -4.67 -19.70 -25.28
C SER A 408 -4.49 -18.23 -24.91
N TYR A 409 -5.35 -17.67 -24.07
CA TYR A 409 -5.30 -16.24 -23.71
C TYR A 409 -5.25 -15.99 -22.19
N LEU A 410 -5.80 -16.90 -21.39
CA LEU A 410 -5.88 -16.74 -19.93
C LEU A 410 -5.43 -18.00 -19.18
N SER A 411 -4.82 -17.81 -18.02
CA SER A 411 -4.55 -18.88 -17.06
C SER A 411 -5.75 -19.07 -16.14
N LYS A 412 -6.17 -20.33 -15.90
CA LYS A 412 -7.31 -20.67 -15.03
C LYS A 412 -7.21 -20.07 -13.62
N LYS A 413 -6.00 -19.85 -13.10
CA LYS A 413 -5.79 -19.26 -11.76
C LYS A 413 -6.20 -17.79 -11.67
N MET A 414 -6.24 -17.08 -12.81
CA MET A 414 -6.49 -15.65 -12.88
C MET A 414 -7.97 -15.30 -12.98
N ASP A 415 -8.86 -16.29 -13.05
CA ASP A 415 -10.30 -16.05 -13.08
C ASP A 415 -10.95 -16.17 -11.69
N ALA A 416 -10.20 -16.52 -10.64
CA ALA A 416 -10.77 -16.74 -9.33
C ALA A 416 -11.11 -15.42 -8.63
N ASP A 417 -12.39 -15.04 -8.58
CA ASP A 417 -12.87 -13.82 -7.92
C ASP A 417 -12.67 -13.92 -6.38
N PRO A 418 -11.83 -13.08 -5.76
CA PRO A 418 -11.61 -13.07 -4.31
C PRO A 418 -12.89 -12.90 -3.48
N TYR A 419 -13.94 -12.29 -4.04
CA TYR A 419 -15.19 -12.02 -3.34
C TYR A 419 -16.30 -13.06 -3.57
N TYR A 420 -16.09 -14.04 -4.46
CA TYR A 420 -17.06 -15.10 -4.71
C TYR A 420 -16.50 -16.53 -4.62
N TYR A 421 -15.18 -16.69 -4.41
CA TYR A 421 -14.53 -17.99 -4.47
C TYR A 421 -14.92 -18.94 -3.33
N ARG A 422 -15.68 -20.00 -3.65
CA ARG A 422 -16.04 -21.10 -2.74
C ARG A 422 -15.51 -22.42 -3.29
N GLU A 423 -14.47 -22.95 -2.65
CA GLU A 423 -13.76 -24.18 -3.06
C GLU A 423 -14.67 -25.42 -3.22
N GLU A 424 -15.80 -25.45 -2.51
CA GLU A 424 -16.81 -26.52 -2.59
C GLU A 424 -17.55 -26.55 -3.93
N LEU A 425 -17.60 -25.43 -4.67
CA LEU A 425 -18.45 -25.25 -5.85
C LEU A 425 -17.75 -25.49 -7.20
N ASN A 426 -16.46 -25.84 -7.21
CA ASN A 426 -15.74 -26.45 -8.33
C ASN A 426 -16.13 -25.90 -9.73
N GLY A 427 -16.12 -24.58 -9.89
CA GLY A 427 -16.37 -23.92 -11.18
C GLY A 427 -17.39 -22.78 -11.22
N LEU A 428 -17.95 -22.35 -10.08
CA LEU A 428 -18.77 -21.12 -10.00
C LEU A 428 -17.97 -19.89 -9.55
N ASP A 429 -16.67 -20.04 -9.31
CA ASP A 429 -15.82 -19.07 -8.62
C ASP A 429 -15.15 -18.02 -9.53
N SER A 430 -15.70 -17.83 -10.73
CA SER A 430 -15.14 -16.91 -11.73
C SER A 430 -15.59 -15.48 -11.49
N PHE A 431 -14.89 -14.51 -12.10
CA PHE A 431 -15.49 -13.20 -12.30
C PHE A 431 -16.83 -13.32 -13.02
N ARG A 432 -17.72 -12.36 -12.81
CA ARG A 432 -18.94 -12.27 -13.59
C ARG A 432 -18.65 -11.62 -14.92
N TYR A 433 -19.23 -12.20 -15.97
CA TYR A 433 -18.98 -11.80 -17.33
C TYR A 433 -20.22 -11.95 -18.20
N ARG A 434 -20.46 -10.95 -19.05
CA ARG A 434 -21.47 -11.03 -20.11
C ARG A 434 -21.13 -10.11 -21.28
N VAL A 435 -21.52 -10.52 -22.48
CA VAL A 435 -21.58 -9.61 -23.63
C VAL A 435 -22.95 -8.93 -23.64
N LEU A 436 -22.95 -7.61 -23.69
CA LEU A 436 -24.16 -6.80 -23.67
C LEU A 436 -24.91 -6.97 -25.00
N ARG A 437 -26.20 -7.31 -24.93
CA ARG A 437 -27.05 -7.50 -26.14
C ARG A 437 -27.77 -6.23 -26.57
N LYS A 438 -27.85 -5.27 -25.65
CA LYS A 438 -28.51 -3.98 -25.81
C LYS A 438 -27.72 -2.96 -25.01
N GLU A 439 -27.96 -1.70 -25.32
CA GLU A 439 -27.47 -0.59 -24.49
C GLU A 439 -27.89 -0.79 -23.03
N THR A 440 -26.93 -0.66 -22.12
CA THR A 440 -27.10 -0.96 -20.70
C THR A 440 -26.50 0.17 -19.88
N SER A 441 -27.28 0.69 -18.92
CA SER A 441 -26.79 1.70 -18.00
C SER A 441 -25.89 1.08 -16.93
N LEU A 442 -24.82 1.78 -16.59
CA LEU A 442 -23.95 1.52 -15.47
C LEU A 442 -23.95 2.75 -14.55
N ASP A 443 -24.41 2.59 -13.32
CA ASP A 443 -24.29 3.62 -12.30
C ASP A 443 -22.87 3.61 -11.72
N VAL A 444 -22.22 4.76 -11.68
CA VAL A 444 -20.84 4.90 -11.15
C VAL A 444 -20.81 5.86 -9.96
N GLY A 445 -21.95 6.08 -9.32
CA GLY A 445 -22.14 6.93 -8.15
C GLY A 445 -22.15 8.43 -8.47
N VAL A 446 -21.23 8.90 -9.31
CA VAL A 446 -21.19 10.30 -9.76
C VAL A 446 -22.23 10.60 -10.85
N ASP A 447 -22.47 9.66 -11.76
CA ASP A 447 -23.48 9.73 -12.82
C ASP A 447 -23.74 8.31 -13.39
N ARG A 448 -24.50 8.21 -14.48
CA ARG A 448 -24.72 6.99 -15.25
C ARG A 448 -23.99 7.02 -16.57
N LEU A 449 -23.27 5.95 -16.84
CA LEU A 449 -22.65 5.64 -18.12
C LEU A 449 -23.55 4.71 -18.93
N TRP A 450 -23.52 4.85 -20.26
CA TRP A 450 -24.25 3.98 -21.17
C TRP A 450 -23.28 3.11 -21.95
N LEU A 451 -23.34 1.80 -21.69
CA LEU A 451 -22.49 0.81 -22.35
C LEU A 451 -23.18 0.31 -23.62
N GLU A 452 -22.44 0.25 -24.72
CA GLU A 452 -22.99 -0.11 -26.03
C GLU A 452 -23.31 -1.61 -26.15
N ALA A 453 -24.24 -1.94 -27.05
CA ALA A 453 -24.50 -3.32 -27.42
C ALA A 453 -23.28 -3.93 -28.11
N GLY A 454 -22.88 -5.13 -27.70
CA GLY A 454 -21.70 -5.84 -28.19
C GLY A 454 -20.45 -5.64 -27.33
N GLU A 455 -20.48 -4.75 -26.34
CA GLU A 455 -19.40 -4.64 -25.36
C GLU A 455 -19.41 -5.81 -24.35
N ALA A 456 -18.22 -6.09 -23.81
CA ALA A 456 -18.05 -7.05 -22.73
C ALA A 456 -18.15 -6.32 -21.38
N LEU A 457 -18.94 -6.84 -20.46
CA LEU A 457 -19.00 -6.41 -19.07
C LEU A 457 -18.39 -7.48 -18.17
N LEU A 458 -17.28 -7.13 -17.51
CA LEU A 458 -16.55 -7.96 -16.53
C LEU A 458 -16.59 -7.25 -15.17
N TYR A 459 -16.98 -7.95 -14.13
CA TYR A 459 -17.05 -7.41 -12.77
C TYR A 459 -16.83 -8.47 -11.70
N SER A 460 -16.40 -8.03 -10.52
CA SER A 460 -16.41 -8.79 -9.27
C SER A 460 -17.63 -8.40 -8.46
N LEU A 461 -18.13 -9.34 -7.64
CA LEU A 461 -19.28 -9.07 -6.76
C LEU A 461 -18.97 -8.12 -5.60
N GLY A 462 -17.69 -7.85 -5.32
CA GLY A 462 -17.32 -7.02 -4.17
C GLY A 462 -17.69 -7.64 -2.81
N GLY A 463 -17.46 -6.87 -1.75
CA GLY A 463 -17.63 -7.26 -0.36
C GLY A 463 -19.06 -7.65 0.04
N ASN A 464 -20.08 -7.10 -0.65
CA ASN A 464 -21.48 -7.43 -0.39
C ASN A 464 -21.87 -8.83 -0.93
N GLN A 465 -21.14 -9.33 -1.94
CA GLN A 465 -21.38 -10.61 -2.63
C GLN A 465 -22.74 -10.74 -3.30
N GLU A 466 -23.43 -9.61 -3.54
CA GLU A 466 -24.71 -9.58 -4.25
C GLU A 466 -24.44 -9.39 -5.74
N ASP A 467 -25.14 -10.15 -6.58
CA ASP A 467 -24.98 -10.06 -8.04
C ASP A 467 -25.98 -9.06 -8.60
N ASP A 468 -25.54 -7.80 -8.63
CA ASP A 468 -26.29 -6.66 -9.20
C ASP A 468 -26.14 -6.58 -10.73
N LEU A 469 -25.61 -7.65 -11.33
CA LEU A 469 -25.36 -7.79 -12.75
C LEU A 469 -24.35 -6.76 -13.30
N GLY A 470 -23.53 -6.12 -12.46
CA GLY A 470 -22.68 -5.00 -12.84
C GLY A 470 -23.49 -3.78 -13.27
N ALA A 471 -24.65 -3.56 -12.64
CA ALA A 471 -25.48 -2.38 -12.87
C ALA A 471 -24.95 -1.15 -12.14
N GLU A 472 -24.21 -1.34 -11.05
CA GLU A 472 -23.62 -0.28 -10.24
C GLU A 472 -22.13 -0.59 -9.99
N HIS A 473 -21.30 0.44 -9.87
CA HIS A 473 -19.86 0.32 -9.66
C HIS A 473 -19.40 1.17 -8.49
N VAL A 474 -18.68 0.54 -7.56
CA VAL A 474 -17.99 1.23 -6.46
C VAL A 474 -16.51 0.89 -6.48
N ASP A 475 -15.67 1.93 -6.50
CA ASP A 475 -14.23 1.80 -6.32
C ASP A 475 -13.93 1.19 -4.94
N GLY A 476 -13.36 -0.03 -4.93
CA GLY A 476 -13.05 -0.77 -3.70
C GLY A 476 -14.11 -1.79 -3.28
N GLY A 477 -15.30 -1.75 -3.88
CA GLY A 477 -16.31 -2.81 -3.78
C GLY A 477 -16.86 -3.11 -2.40
N ASP A 478 -16.80 -2.19 -1.44
CA ASP A 478 -17.30 -2.46 -0.08
C ASP A 478 -18.82 -2.71 -0.05
N GLU A 479 -19.55 -1.99 -0.90
CA GLU A 479 -21.02 -1.98 -0.88
C GLU A 479 -21.65 -2.57 -2.15
N GLN A 480 -20.90 -2.71 -3.25
CA GLN A 480 -21.41 -3.06 -4.59
C GLN A 480 -20.36 -3.75 -5.47
N ASP A 481 -20.77 -4.11 -6.69
CA ASP A 481 -19.92 -4.70 -7.73
C ASP A 481 -18.70 -3.82 -8.07
N ILE A 482 -17.57 -4.47 -8.38
CA ILE A 482 -16.37 -3.84 -8.93
C ILE A 482 -16.30 -4.13 -10.43
N VAL A 483 -16.80 -3.21 -11.24
CA VAL A 483 -16.64 -3.26 -12.71
C VAL A 483 -15.17 -3.08 -13.12
N LEU A 484 -14.66 -4.05 -13.88
CA LEU A 484 -13.28 -4.15 -14.34
C LEU A 484 -13.13 -3.90 -15.84
N TRP A 485 -14.15 -4.25 -16.62
CA TRP A 485 -14.18 -4.05 -18.07
C TRP A 485 -15.61 -3.75 -18.54
N PRO A 486 -15.84 -2.77 -19.44
CA PRO A 486 -14.88 -1.75 -19.89
C PRO A 486 -14.32 -0.93 -18.71
N PRO A 487 -13.14 -0.30 -18.85
CA PRO A 487 -12.54 0.45 -17.76
C PRO A 487 -13.36 1.71 -17.46
N VAL A 488 -14.05 1.71 -16.32
CA VAL A 488 -14.96 2.80 -15.88
C VAL A 488 -14.30 4.17 -15.98
N LYS A 489 -13.05 4.27 -15.55
CA LYS A 489 -12.25 5.50 -15.64
C LYS A 489 -12.09 6.04 -17.06
N ALA A 490 -11.90 5.17 -18.06
CA ALA A 490 -11.80 5.60 -19.45
C ALA A 490 -13.13 6.14 -19.97
N LEU A 491 -14.23 5.48 -19.60
CA LEU A 491 -15.58 5.90 -19.96
C LEU A 491 -15.94 7.24 -19.33
N LEU A 492 -15.61 7.46 -18.06
CA LEU A 492 -15.79 8.74 -17.38
C LEU A 492 -15.03 9.88 -18.09
N ARG A 493 -13.81 9.62 -18.58
CA ARG A 493 -13.03 10.59 -19.38
C ARG A 493 -13.67 10.87 -20.74
N GLN A 494 -14.16 9.83 -21.41
CA GLN A 494 -14.79 9.95 -22.73
C GLN A 494 -16.07 10.80 -22.67
N GLU A 495 -16.88 10.64 -21.61
CA GLU A 495 -18.09 11.43 -21.38
C GLU A 495 -17.83 12.82 -20.77
N GLY A 496 -16.57 13.13 -20.40
CA GLY A 496 -16.17 14.42 -19.86
C GLY A 496 -16.55 14.64 -18.38
N PHE A 497 -16.80 13.56 -17.63
CA PHE A 497 -17.09 13.65 -16.19
C PHE A 497 -15.84 13.86 -15.32
N ILE A 498 -14.66 13.47 -15.84
CA ILE A 498 -13.37 13.70 -15.20
C ILE A 498 -12.40 14.33 -16.21
N GLU A 499 -11.71 15.38 -15.78
CA GLU A 499 -10.72 16.13 -16.58
C GLU A 499 -9.34 15.48 -16.62
#